data_AF-A0A4Z0DQJ4-F1
#
_entry.id   AF-A0A4Z0DQJ4-F1
#
_cell.length_a   1.000
_cell.length_b   1.000
_cell.length_c   1.000
_cell.angle_alpha   90.00
_cell.angle_beta   90.00
_cell.angle_gamma   90.00
#
_symmetry.space_group_name_H-M   'P 1'
#
loop_
_entity.id
_entity.type
_entity.pdbx_description
1 polymer ?
#
loop_
_entity_poly.entity_id
_entity_poly.type
_entity_poly.pdbx_seq_one_letter_code
_entity_poly.pdbx_strand_id
1 'polypeptide(L)'
;MISTVALFWALCVVCVLNMVRYYSSLRALLVVLRGCDPLLYQYVDGGGFFTAHGQPSKQIRLVRYIFSQRYIEHHDPEFIRRCERVRGQFMLTSALCGLVVISLLALMIWY
;
A
#
# COMPACT_ATOMS: atom_id res chain seq x y z
N MET A 1 25.24 11.06 21.81
CA MET A 1 25.46 10.01 20.79
C MET A 1 24.11 9.42 20.45
N ILE A 2 23.65 9.53 19.22
CA ILE A 2 22.39 8.90 18.82
C ILE A 2 22.65 7.39 18.69
N SER A 3 21.86 6.58 19.38
CA SER A 3 21.98 5.12 19.30
C SER A 3 21.48 4.65 17.94
N THR A 4 22.30 3.88 17.21
CA THR A 4 21.92 3.26 15.93
C THR A 4 20.66 2.39 16.08
N VAL A 5 20.51 1.74 17.24
CA VAL A 5 19.31 0.97 17.62
C VAL A 5 18.09 1.88 17.75
N ALA A 6 18.24 3.08 18.33
CA ALA A 6 17.15 4.04 18.44
C ALA A 6 16.70 4.59 17.07
N LEU A 7 17.64 4.83 16.15
CA LEU A 7 17.32 5.21 14.77
C LEU A 7 16.57 4.11 14.03
N PHE A 8 16.99 2.85 14.18
CA PHE A 8 16.29 1.71 13.59
C PHE A 8 14.85 1.61 14.10
N TRP A 9 14.64 1.74 15.41
CA TRP A 9 13.29 1.76 15.98
C TRP A 9 12.44 2.93 15.47
N ALA A 10 13.00 4.13 15.36
CA ALA A 10 12.30 5.28 14.79
C ALA A 10 11.87 5.02 13.34
N LEU A 11 12.77 4.43 12.53
CA LEU A 11 12.49 4.01 11.16
C LEU A 11 11.36 2.96 11.11
N CYS A 12 11.40 1.95 11.99
CA CYS A 12 10.33 0.95 12.11
C CYS A 12 8.98 1.58 12.44
N VAL A 13 8.92 2.51 13.40
CA VAL A 13 7.68 3.23 13.75
C VAL A 13 7.16 4.02 12.56
N VAL A 14 8.02 4.77 11.86
CA VAL A 14 7.64 5.51 10.65
C VAL A 14 7.12 4.56 9.56
N CYS A 15 7.76 3.40 9.37
CA CYS A 15 7.32 2.39 8.42
C CYS A 15 5.92 1.85 8.76
N VAL A 16 5.68 1.50 10.03
CA VAL A 16 4.37 1.03 10.51
C VAL A 16 3.29 2.10 10.32
N LEU A 17 3.57 3.35 10.68
CA LEU A 17 2.63 4.46 10.48
C LEU A 17 2.29 4.67 9.00
N ASN A 18 3.29 4.54 8.11
CA ASN A 18 3.06 4.60 6.66
C ASN A 18 2.23 3.41 6.14
N MET A 19 2.48 2.20 6.64
CA MET A 19 1.65 1.02 6.36
C MET A 19 0.20 1.24 6.76
N VAL A 20 -0.07 1.73 7.98
CA VAL A 20 -1.42 2.04 8.46
C VAL A 20 -2.11 3.07 7.55
N ARG A 21 -1.38 4.13 7.15
CA ARG A 21 -1.91 5.14 6.22
C ARG A 21 -2.19 4.56 4.84
N TYR A 22 -1.35 3.65 4.35
CA TYR A 22 -1.57 2.96 3.08
C TYR A 22 -2.84 2.11 3.14
N TYR A 23 -3.00 1.28 4.18
CA TYR A 23 -4.19 0.45 4.36
C TYR A 23 -5.47 1.28 4.47
N SER A 24 -5.44 2.39 5.21
CA SER A 24 -6.59 3.30 5.32
C SER A 24 -6.98 3.89 3.96
N SER A 25 -6.01 4.33 3.15
CA SER A 25 -6.29 4.87 1.82
C SER A 25 -6.80 3.80 0.85
N LEU A 26 -6.27 2.59 0.94
CA LEU A 26 -6.71 1.46 0.12
C LEU A 26 -8.17 1.08 0.44
N ARG A 27 -8.55 1.09 1.72
CA ARG A 27 -9.93 0.88 2.15
C ARG A 27 -10.86 1.96 1.62
N ALA A 28 -10.45 3.23 1.68
CA ALA A 28 -11.20 4.33 1.09
C ALA A 28 -11.36 4.16 -0.43
N LEU A 29 -10.31 3.74 -1.13
CA LEU A 29 -10.35 3.45 -2.56
C LEU A 29 -11.35 2.33 -2.88
N LEU A 30 -11.38 1.24 -2.11
CA LEU A 30 -12.31 0.13 -2.32
C LEU A 30 -13.78 0.54 -2.14
N VAL A 31 -14.07 1.45 -1.19
CA VAL A 31 -15.41 2.00 -0.99
C VAL A 31 -15.86 2.80 -2.20
N VAL A 32 -14.98 3.64 -2.75
CA VAL A 32 -15.26 4.42 -3.97
C VAL A 32 -15.40 3.50 -5.18
N LEU A 33 -14.49 2.53 -5.31
CA LEU A 33 -14.49 1.54 -6.40
C LEU A 33 -15.83 0.79 -6.48
N ARG A 34 -16.43 0.45 -5.34
CA ARG A 34 -17.76 -0.19 -5.29
C ARG A 34 -18.85 0.64 -5.99
N GLY A 35 -18.74 1.96 -5.97
CA GLY A 35 -19.70 2.88 -6.60
C GLY A 35 -19.39 3.15 -8.07
N CYS A 36 -18.11 3.29 -8.44
CA CYS A 36 -17.70 3.65 -9.80
C CYS A 36 -17.65 2.43 -10.75
N ASP A 37 -17.11 1.29 -10.29
CA ASP A 37 -16.91 0.09 -11.11
C ASP A 37 -17.17 -1.19 -10.27
N PRO A 38 -18.44 -1.62 -10.16
CA PRO A 38 -18.81 -2.79 -9.37
C PRO A 38 -18.23 -4.10 -9.92
N LEU A 39 -17.98 -4.17 -11.24
CA LEU A 39 -17.34 -5.31 -11.90
C LEU A 39 -15.90 -5.46 -11.45
N LEU A 40 -15.14 -4.35 -11.45
CA LEU A 40 -13.77 -4.36 -10.93
C LEU A 40 -13.75 -4.67 -9.43
N TYR A 41 -14.67 -4.08 -8.64
CA TYR A 41 -14.79 -4.37 -7.20
C TYR A 41 -15.00 -5.86 -6.91
N GLN A 42 -15.86 -6.55 -7.66
CA GLN A 42 -16.09 -7.99 -7.50
C GLN A 42 -14.88 -8.81 -7.98
N TYR A 43 -14.20 -8.35 -9.03
CA TYR A 43 -13.02 -9.01 -9.58
C TYR A 43 -11.81 -8.98 -8.64
N VAL A 44 -11.63 -7.91 -7.87
CA VAL A 44 -10.63 -7.83 -6.78
C VAL A 44 -11.13 -8.35 -5.44
N ASP A 45 -12.33 -8.94 -5.38
CA ASP A 45 -12.92 -9.47 -4.15
C ASP A 45 -13.01 -8.40 -3.05
N GLY A 46 -13.62 -7.26 -3.37
CA GLY A 46 -13.64 -6.08 -2.52
C GLY A 46 -14.26 -6.28 -1.13
N GLY A 47 -15.11 -7.31 -0.95
CA GLY A 47 -15.68 -7.70 0.35
C GLY A 47 -14.72 -8.55 1.18
N GLY A 48 -13.94 -9.43 0.54
CA GLY A 48 -12.90 -10.27 1.15
C GLY A 48 -11.51 -9.63 1.19
N PHE A 49 -11.33 -8.43 0.63
CA PHE A 49 -10.02 -7.85 0.33
C PHE A 49 -9.06 -7.78 1.53
N PHE A 50 -9.55 -7.52 2.74
CA PHE A 50 -8.72 -7.46 3.97
C PHE A 50 -8.83 -8.69 4.87
N THR A 51 -9.52 -9.74 4.42
CA THR A 51 -9.70 -10.96 5.22
C THR A 51 -8.47 -11.87 5.11
N ALA A 52 -8.16 -12.61 6.17
CA ALA A 52 -7.04 -13.56 6.19
C ALA A 52 -7.18 -14.72 5.19
N HIS A 53 -8.39 -14.94 4.66
CA HIS A 53 -8.69 -15.91 3.59
C HIS A 53 -8.67 -15.28 2.19
N GLY A 54 -8.39 -13.97 2.09
CA GLY A 54 -8.34 -13.25 0.82
C GLY A 54 -7.21 -13.79 -0.06
N GLN A 55 -7.51 -14.05 -1.33
CA GLN A 55 -6.51 -14.52 -2.28
C GLN A 55 -5.47 -13.42 -2.57
N PRO A 56 -4.18 -13.61 -2.22
CA PRO A 56 -3.16 -12.58 -2.44
C PRO A 56 -2.95 -12.29 -3.94
N SER A 57 -3.22 -13.27 -4.79
CA SER A 57 -3.23 -13.11 -6.25
C SER A 57 -4.25 -12.09 -6.76
N LYS A 58 -5.39 -11.92 -6.07
CA LYS A 58 -6.39 -10.89 -6.39
C LYS A 58 -5.96 -9.51 -5.89
N GLN A 59 -5.34 -9.41 -4.72
CA GLN A 59 -4.81 -8.14 -4.21
C GLN A 59 -3.70 -7.57 -5.11
N ILE A 60 -2.79 -8.44 -5.58
CA ILE A 60 -1.72 -8.05 -6.53
C ILE A 60 -2.32 -7.47 -7.81
N ARG A 61 -3.50 -7.93 -8.21
CA ARG A 61 -4.18 -7.46 -9.41
C ARG A 61 -4.63 -6.00 -9.30
N LEU A 62 -5.17 -5.59 -8.15
CA LEU A 62 -5.50 -4.18 -7.88
C LEU A 62 -4.24 -3.31 -7.93
N VAL A 63 -3.17 -3.77 -7.27
CA VAL A 63 -1.90 -3.05 -7.25
C VAL A 63 -1.34 -2.91 -8.67
N ARG A 64 -1.39 -3.97 -9.47
CA ARG A 64 -0.96 -3.94 -10.88
C ARG A 64 -1.81 -3.00 -11.72
N TYR A 65 -3.12 -2.97 -11.52
CA TYR A 65 -4.02 -2.04 -12.19
C TYR A 65 -3.66 -0.58 -11.88
N ILE A 66 -3.43 -0.26 -10.60
CA ILE A 66 -2.98 1.07 -10.17
C ILE A 66 -1.58 1.38 -10.73
N PHE A 67 -0.68 0.41 -10.77
CA PHE A 67 0.67 0.62 -11.28
C PHE A 67 0.70 0.86 -12.80
N SER A 68 -0.12 0.13 -13.56
CA SER A 68 -0.29 0.29 -15.01
C SER A 68 -1.11 1.51 -15.42
N GLN A 69 -1.50 2.39 -14.47
CA GLN A 69 -2.21 3.64 -14.73
C GLN A 69 -3.55 3.49 -15.48
N ARG A 70 -4.16 2.31 -15.44
CA ARG A 70 -5.45 2.01 -16.12
C ARG A 70 -6.62 2.86 -15.59
N TYR A 71 -6.45 3.50 -14.43
CA TYR A 71 -7.44 4.39 -13.81
C TYR A 71 -7.55 5.76 -14.50
N ILE A 72 -6.60 6.16 -15.35
CA ILE A 72 -6.62 7.50 -15.99
C ILE A 72 -7.78 7.63 -16.99
N GLU A 73 -8.22 6.52 -17.57
CA GLU A 73 -9.34 6.49 -18.52
C GLU A 73 -10.71 6.54 -17.83
N HIS A 74 -10.76 6.54 -16.49
CA HIS A 74 -12.01 6.57 -15.74
C HIS A 74 -12.62 7.97 -15.73
N HIS A 75 -13.95 8.06 -15.87
CA HIS A 75 -14.65 9.34 -15.94
C HIS A 75 -14.72 10.10 -14.59
N ASP A 76 -14.52 9.40 -13.47
CA ASP A 76 -14.64 9.98 -12.13
C ASP A 76 -13.31 10.60 -11.64
N PRO A 77 -13.21 11.94 -11.54
CA PRO A 77 -11.98 12.61 -11.10
C PRO A 77 -11.64 12.32 -9.64
N GLU A 78 -12.62 12.01 -8.78
CA GLU A 78 -12.33 11.65 -7.37
C GLU A 78 -11.68 10.27 -7.31
N PHE A 79 -12.11 9.32 -8.15
CA PHE A 79 -11.50 7.99 -8.25
C PHE A 79 -10.03 8.08 -8.72
N ILE A 80 -9.76 8.88 -9.75
CA ILE A 80 -8.40 9.11 -10.27
C ILE A 80 -7.49 9.66 -9.17
N ARG A 81 -7.92 10.72 -8.47
CA ARG A 81 -7.14 11.38 -7.42
C ARG A 81 -6.82 10.43 -6.26
N ARG A 82 -7.76 9.53 -5.91
CA ARG A 82 -7.56 8.50 -4.87
C ARG A 82 -6.57 7.44 -5.32
N CYS A 83 -6.66 6.98 -6.57
CA CYS A 83 -5.70 6.03 -7.14
C CYS A 83 -4.28 6.59 -7.15
N GLU A 84 -4.10 7.85 -7.56
CA GLU A 84 -2.79 8.52 -7.54
C GLU A 84 -2.21 8.63 -6.13
N ARG A 85 -3.02 9.04 -5.16
CA ARG A 85 -2.60 9.11 -3.76
C ARG A 85 -2.18 7.73 -3.22
N VAL A 86 -2.98 6.69 -3.49
CA VAL A 86 -2.66 5.31 -3.08
C VAL A 86 -1.36 4.83 -3.75
N ARG A 87 -1.14 5.14 -5.02
CA ARG A 87 0.10 4.82 -5.74
C ARG A 87 1.32 5.47 -5.08
N GLY A 88 1.23 6.76 -4.76
CA GLY A 88 2.31 7.47 -4.06
C GLY A 88 2.60 6.87 -2.69
N GLN A 89 1.56 6.55 -1.91
CA GLN A 89 1.72 5.88 -0.61
C GLN A 89 2.32 4.49 -0.75
N PHE A 90 1.95 3.73 -1.78
CA PHE A 90 2.51 2.41 -2.05
C PHE A 90 4.02 2.49 -2.32
N MET A 91 4.46 3.43 -3.17
CA MET A 91 5.89 3.62 -3.45
C MET A 91 6.67 4.03 -2.20
N LEU A 92 6.17 5.00 -1.43
CA LEU A 92 6.81 5.44 -0.18
C LEU A 92 6.90 4.31 0.85
N THR A 93 5.81 3.56 1.03
CA THR A 93 5.76 2.46 1.99
C THR A 93 6.69 1.32 1.56
N SER A 94 6.72 0.98 0.26
CA SER A 94 7.63 -0.05 -0.27
C SER A 94 9.11 0.35 -0.09
N ALA A 95 9.44 1.61 -0.35
CA ALA A 95 10.79 2.14 -0.14
C ALA A 95 11.19 2.11 1.35
N LEU A 96 10.30 2.52 2.25
CA LEU A 96 10.53 2.46 3.70
C LEU A 96 10.68 1.02 4.21
N CYS A 97 9.86 0.08 3.74
CA CYS A 97 10.02 -1.33 4.05
C CYS A 97 11.38 -1.86 3.57
N GLY A 98 11.80 -1.52 2.34
CA GLY A 98 13.12 -1.88 1.82
C GLY A 98 14.25 -1.32 2.68
N LEU A 99 14.13 -0.06 3.11
CA LEU A 99 15.11 0.60 3.99
C LEU A 99 15.19 -0.09 5.36
N VAL A 100 14.04 -0.49 5.94
CA VAL A 100 14.00 -1.28 7.19
C VAL A 100 14.72 -2.61 7.02
N VAL A 101 14.47 -3.33 5.93
CA VAL A 101 15.12 -4.62 5.64
C VAL A 101 16.64 -4.45 5.49
N ILE A 102 17.09 -3.46 4.70
CA ILE A 102 18.52 -3.17 4.53
C ILE A 102 19.16 -2.80 5.87
N SER A 103 18.48 -1.98 6.68
CA SER A 103 18.97 -1.59 8.01
C SER A 103 19.09 -2.78 8.95
N LEU A 104 18.13 -3.71 8.89
CA LEU A 104 18.15 -4.94 9.67
C LEU A 104 19.29 -5.88 9.25
N LEU A 105 19.52 -6.03 7.93
CA LEU A 105 20.66 -6.79 7.41
C LEU A 105 22.00 -6.17 7.83
N ALA A 106 22.12 -4.85 7.72
CA ALA A 106 23.32 -4.13 8.16
C ALA A 106 23.60 -4.33 9.66
N LEU A 107 22.55 -4.30 10.50
CA LEU A 107 22.68 -4.59 11.93
C LEU A 107 23.08 -6.04 12.20
N MET A 108 22.52 -7.02 11.48
CA MET A 108 22.89 -8.44 11.63
C MET A 108 24.31 -8.74 11.15
N ILE A 109 24.85 -7.98 10.20
CA ILE A 109 26.24 -8.16 9.74
C ILE A 109 27.22 -7.51 10.72
N TRP A 110 26.83 -6.40 11.34
CA TRP A 110 27.69 -5.61 12.23
C TRP A 110 27.79 -6.20 13.64
N TYR A 111 26.77 -6.92 14.08
CA TYR A 111 26.66 -7.52 15.42
C TYR A 111 26.98 -9.01 15.38
#